data_AF-A0A6N9P646-F1
#
_entry.id   AF-A0A6N9P646-F1
#
_cell.length_a   1.000
_cell.length_b   1.000
_cell.length_c   1.000
_cell.angle_alpha   90.00
_cell.angle_beta   90.00
_cell.angle_gamma   90.00
#
_symmetry.space_group_name_H-M   'P 1'
#
loop_
_entity.id
_entity.type
_entity.pdbx_description
1 polymer ?
#
loop_
_entity_poly.entity_id
_entity_poly.type
_entity_poly.pdbx_seq_one_letter_code
_entity_poly.pdbx_strand_id
1 'polypeptide(L)'
;MSSWAAKEIELAIQAEKEASDGTDDWNYGAACYKSAFRAFNSLSSDGHSGFSIQMTKSILNRLIDGRCLTPIEDTPDIWTDISEIFFKGSKTKRYQCKRMSSLFKEVAEDGTVTLSDTNRVCGVNANSPDVTFTNGFMTRLIDKIFPITLPYLPSSKKFKVVVDDFLVDPKNGDYDTVGYLYFTTPDGKKVELNRYFKEVDGEMVQIEKAEFDERKAKKVEKK
;
A
#
# COMPACT_ATOMS: atom_id res chain seq x y z
N MET A 1 8.14 5.45 -34.65
CA MET A 1 7.90 4.98 -33.27
C MET A 1 6.85 3.88 -33.21
N SER A 2 5.66 4.05 -33.81
CA SER A 2 4.62 3.01 -33.78
C SER A 2 5.04 1.65 -34.39
N SER A 3 5.79 1.65 -35.50
CA SER A 3 6.32 0.41 -36.11
C SER A 3 7.31 -0.36 -35.22
N TRP A 4 8.19 0.36 -34.51
CA TRP A 4 9.11 -0.25 -33.54
C TRP A 4 8.35 -0.81 -32.33
N ALA A 5 7.43 -0.04 -31.76
CA ALA A 5 6.65 -0.48 -30.61
C ALA A 5 5.79 -1.71 -30.93
N ALA A 6 5.21 -1.78 -32.14
CA ALA A 6 4.51 -2.98 -32.60
C ALA A 6 5.44 -4.21 -32.60
N LYS A 7 6.69 -4.04 -33.04
CA LYS A 7 7.67 -5.12 -33.11
C LYS A 7 8.08 -5.62 -31.72
N GLU A 8 8.33 -4.72 -30.77
CA GLU A 8 8.64 -5.10 -29.38
C GLU A 8 7.51 -5.91 -28.75
N ILE A 9 6.25 -5.53 -29.03
CA ILE A 9 5.06 -6.23 -28.52
C ILE A 9 4.96 -7.64 -29.11
N GLU A 10 5.22 -7.81 -30.41
CA GLU A 10 5.29 -9.14 -31.03
C GLU A 10 6.37 -10.01 -30.38
N LEU A 11 7.57 -9.47 -30.18
CA LEU A 11 8.69 -10.19 -29.56
C LEU A 11 8.37 -10.60 -28.12
N ALA A 12 7.79 -9.71 -27.31
CA ALA A 12 7.43 -10.01 -25.93
C ALA A 12 6.34 -11.09 -25.82
N ILE A 13 5.31 -11.03 -26.67
CA ILE A 13 4.26 -12.06 -26.73
C ILE A 13 4.84 -13.41 -27.15
N GLN A 14 5.77 -13.41 -28.12
CA GLN A 14 6.41 -14.64 -28.58
C GLN A 14 7.28 -15.27 -27.48
N ALA A 15 8.05 -14.45 -26.75
CA ALA A 15 8.86 -14.93 -25.63
C ALA A 15 8.00 -15.55 -24.51
N GLU A 16 6.85 -14.96 -24.17
CA GLU A 16 5.96 -15.55 -23.16
C GLU A 16 5.34 -16.88 -23.62
N LYS A 17 4.98 -17.01 -24.90
CA LYS A 17 4.50 -18.29 -25.46
C LYS A 17 5.56 -19.39 -25.39
N GLU A 18 6.80 -19.04 -25.69
CA GLU A 18 7.91 -20.00 -25.65
C GLU A 18 8.20 -20.43 -24.21
N ALA A 19 8.02 -19.54 -23.23
CA ALA A 19 8.20 -19.82 -21.82
C ALA A 19 7.02 -20.58 -21.17
N SER A 20 5.86 -20.67 -21.82
CA SER A 20 4.66 -21.29 -21.23
C SER A 20 4.56 -22.80 -21.44
N ASP A 21 5.58 -23.44 -22.02
CA ASP A 21 5.68 -24.90 -22.23
C ASP A 21 4.40 -25.55 -22.82
N GLY A 22 3.72 -24.83 -23.72
CA GLY A 22 2.49 -25.29 -24.38
C GLY A 22 1.21 -25.14 -23.55
N THR A 23 1.28 -24.50 -22.37
CA THR A 23 0.10 -24.03 -21.63
C THR A 23 -0.39 -22.69 -22.18
N ASP A 24 -1.64 -22.34 -21.85
CA ASP A 24 -2.30 -21.10 -22.27
C ASP A 24 -2.03 -19.89 -21.34
N ASP A 25 -1.13 -20.03 -20.37
CA ASP A 25 -0.85 -19.00 -19.36
C ASP A 25 -0.31 -17.69 -19.96
N TRP A 26 0.36 -17.76 -21.12
CA TRP A 26 0.85 -16.60 -21.88
C TRP A 26 -0.27 -15.67 -22.37
N ASN A 27 -1.52 -16.14 -22.45
CA ASN A 27 -2.63 -15.34 -22.96
C ASN A 27 -2.88 -14.08 -22.12
N TYR A 28 -2.70 -14.16 -20.80
CA TYR A 28 -2.88 -13.03 -19.90
C TYR A 28 -1.81 -11.95 -20.13
N GLY A 29 -0.53 -12.33 -20.15
CA GLY A 29 0.55 -11.38 -20.43
C GLY A 29 0.47 -10.80 -21.85
N ALA A 30 0.07 -11.61 -22.84
CA ALA A 30 -0.20 -11.11 -24.19
C ALA A 30 -1.34 -10.08 -24.24
N ALA A 31 -2.41 -10.26 -23.45
CA ALA A 31 -3.46 -9.27 -23.32
C ALA A 31 -2.96 -7.96 -22.69
N CYS A 32 -2.06 -8.06 -21.69
CA CYS A 32 -1.40 -6.90 -21.08
C CYS A 32 -0.53 -6.14 -22.08
N TYR A 33 0.34 -6.82 -22.86
CA TYR A 33 1.16 -6.17 -23.89
C TYR A 33 0.28 -5.47 -24.95
N LYS A 34 -0.75 -6.15 -25.46
CA LYS A 34 -1.68 -5.55 -26.42
C LYS A 34 -2.38 -4.31 -25.86
N SER A 35 -2.73 -4.33 -24.56
CA SER A 35 -3.35 -3.18 -23.89
C SER A 35 -2.38 -2.01 -23.75
N ALA A 36 -1.13 -2.28 -23.36
CA ALA A 36 -0.07 -1.27 -23.32
C ALA A 36 0.18 -0.64 -24.69
N PHE A 37 0.16 -1.46 -25.76
CA PHE A 37 0.32 -0.96 -27.14
C PHE A 37 -0.82 -0.05 -27.57
N ARG A 38 -2.08 -0.37 -27.22
CA ARG A 38 -3.23 0.50 -27.50
C ARG A 38 -3.09 1.85 -26.79
N ALA A 39 -2.69 1.85 -25.51
CA ALA A 39 -2.44 3.09 -24.78
C ALA A 39 -1.31 3.91 -25.41
N PHE A 40 -0.20 3.28 -25.79
CA PHE A 40 0.92 3.94 -26.46
C PHE A 40 0.52 4.57 -27.80
N ASN A 41 -0.27 3.87 -28.61
CA ASN A 41 -0.73 4.40 -29.90
C ASN A 41 -1.66 5.59 -29.73
N SER A 42 -2.57 5.57 -28.73
CA SER A 42 -3.42 6.73 -28.41
C SER A 42 -2.57 7.96 -28.06
N LEU A 43 -1.57 7.81 -27.20
CA LEU A 43 -0.68 8.91 -26.84
C LEU A 43 0.15 9.41 -28.02
N SER A 44 0.56 8.50 -28.91
CA SER A 44 1.33 8.83 -30.11
C SER A 44 0.49 9.56 -31.16
N SER A 45 -0.79 9.21 -31.32
CA SER A 45 -1.70 9.87 -32.26
C SER A 45 -2.06 11.29 -31.85
N ASP A 46 -2.03 11.60 -30.55
CA ASP A 46 -2.34 12.93 -30.02
C ASP A 46 -1.20 13.95 -30.25
N GLY A 47 -0.15 13.57 -30.99
CA GLY A 47 0.98 14.45 -31.34
C GLY A 47 1.83 14.86 -30.13
N HIS A 48 1.71 14.14 -29.01
CA HIS A 48 2.42 14.46 -27.79
C HIS A 48 3.94 14.36 -27.95
N SER A 49 4.64 15.38 -27.46
CA SER A 49 6.10 15.31 -27.28
C SER A 49 6.46 14.25 -26.24
N GLY A 50 7.73 13.81 -26.24
CA GLY A 50 8.22 12.87 -25.22
C GLY A 50 7.97 13.36 -23.78
N PHE A 51 8.03 14.67 -23.54
CA PHE A 51 7.69 15.27 -22.25
C PHE A 51 6.20 15.11 -21.89
N SER A 52 5.31 15.41 -22.85
CA SER A 52 3.86 15.31 -22.64
C SER A 52 3.44 13.87 -22.33
N ILE A 53 4.07 12.89 -22.99
CA ILE A 53 3.86 11.46 -22.70
C ILE A 53 4.24 11.11 -21.25
N GLN A 54 5.35 11.64 -20.72
CA GLN A 54 5.74 11.40 -19.32
C GLN A 54 4.76 12.05 -18.33
N MET A 55 4.26 13.24 -18.64
CA MET A 55 3.21 13.89 -17.84
C MET A 55 1.93 13.07 -17.81
N THR A 56 1.46 12.62 -18.98
CA THR A 56 0.26 11.79 -19.09
C THR A 56 0.44 10.45 -18.38
N LYS A 57 1.62 9.81 -18.49
CA LYS A 57 1.96 8.60 -17.73
C LYS A 57 1.84 8.81 -16.22
N SER A 58 2.33 9.94 -15.70
CA SER A 58 2.24 10.26 -14.27
C SER A 58 0.78 10.41 -13.80
N ILE A 59 -0.05 11.09 -14.60
CA ILE A 59 -1.50 11.25 -14.33
C ILE A 59 -2.21 9.90 -14.38
N LEU A 60 -1.95 9.11 -15.43
CA LEU A 60 -2.55 7.78 -15.60
C LEU A 60 -2.19 6.85 -14.43
N ASN A 61 -0.94 6.84 -13.99
CA ASN A 61 -0.53 6.04 -12.83
C ASN A 61 -1.31 6.42 -11.57
N ARG A 62 -1.57 7.71 -11.33
CA ARG A 62 -2.42 8.12 -10.19
C ARG A 62 -3.84 7.56 -10.31
N LEU A 63 -4.43 7.60 -11.50
CA LEU A 63 -5.78 7.07 -11.73
C LEU A 63 -5.84 5.54 -11.54
N ILE A 64 -4.85 4.82 -12.07
CA ILE A 64 -4.72 3.36 -11.89
C ILE A 64 -4.60 3.01 -10.40
N ASP A 65 -3.83 3.79 -9.63
CA ASP A 65 -3.66 3.61 -8.19
C ASP A 65 -4.88 4.07 -7.36
N GLY A 66 -5.96 4.55 -8.00
CA GLY A 66 -7.15 5.07 -7.33
C GLY A 66 -6.90 6.39 -6.58
N ARG A 67 -5.89 7.17 -6.97
CA ARG A 67 -5.48 8.42 -6.32
C ARG A 67 -6.09 9.64 -7.00
N CYS A 68 -6.50 10.61 -6.19
CA CYS A 68 -7.05 11.88 -6.66
C CYS A 68 -6.03 12.70 -7.46
N LEU A 69 -6.49 13.42 -8.49
CA LEU A 69 -5.64 14.34 -9.27
C LEU A 69 -5.55 15.75 -8.67
N THR A 70 -6.50 16.12 -7.81
CA THR A 70 -6.53 17.39 -7.07
C THR A 70 -6.75 17.11 -5.59
N PRO A 71 -6.40 18.05 -4.69
CA PRO A 71 -6.65 17.87 -3.27
C PRO A 71 -8.13 17.59 -2.98
N ILE A 72 -8.36 16.80 -1.94
CA ILE A 72 -9.69 16.49 -1.40
C ILE A 72 -10.00 17.55 -0.35
N GLU A 73 -11.05 18.33 -0.56
CA GLU A 73 -11.58 19.31 0.37
C GLU A 73 -12.62 18.67 1.31
N ASP A 74 -12.84 19.22 2.50
CA ASP A 74 -13.92 18.73 3.38
C ASP A 74 -15.28 19.30 2.97
N THR A 75 -15.90 18.70 1.95
CA THR A 75 -17.26 19.06 1.54
C THR A 75 -18.24 17.94 1.86
N PRO A 76 -19.48 18.22 2.31
CA PRO A 76 -20.42 17.16 2.69
C PRO A 76 -20.73 16.16 1.58
N ASP A 77 -20.71 16.59 0.31
CA ASP A 77 -21.06 15.78 -0.85
C ASP A 77 -20.04 14.68 -1.19
N ILE A 78 -18.78 14.80 -0.73
CA ILE A 78 -17.72 13.82 -1.02
C ILE A 78 -17.70 12.63 -0.05
N TRP A 79 -18.53 12.65 1.00
CA TRP A 79 -18.56 11.61 2.02
C TRP A 79 -19.80 10.72 1.87
N THR A 80 -19.60 9.41 2.01
CA THR A 80 -20.67 8.41 2.12
C THR A 80 -20.68 7.87 3.55
N ASP A 81 -21.82 7.96 4.23
CA ASP A 81 -21.99 7.34 5.55
C ASP A 81 -21.98 5.81 5.39
N ILE A 82 -21.07 5.16 6.10
CA ILE A 82 -20.88 3.71 6.09
C ILE A 82 -20.98 3.14 7.51
N SER A 83 -21.54 3.90 8.45
CA SER A 83 -21.59 3.51 9.86
C SER A 83 -22.32 2.18 10.08
N GLU A 84 -23.36 1.90 9.29
CA GLU A 84 -24.13 0.64 9.39
C GLU A 84 -23.32 -0.60 8.98
N ILE A 85 -22.27 -0.43 8.17
CA ILE A 85 -21.40 -1.53 7.72
C ILE A 85 -20.47 -1.99 8.86
N PHE A 86 -20.13 -1.10 9.79
CA PHE A 86 -19.12 -1.32 10.81
C PHE A 86 -19.76 -1.37 12.21
N PHE A 87 -19.98 -2.60 12.72
CA PHE A 87 -20.45 -2.93 14.07
C PHE A 87 -21.70 -2.16 14.57
N LYS A 88 -22.84 -2.87 14.62
CA LYS A 88 -24.03 -2.40 15.33
C LYS A 88 -23.69 -2.02 16.77
N GLY A 89 -23.78 -0.72 17.09
CA GLY A 89 -23.54 -0.19 18.44
C GLY A 89 -22.32 0.74 18.56
N SER A 90 -21.54 0.94 17.49
CA SER A 90 -20.52 2.00 17.48
C SER A 90 -21.19 3.37 17.57
N LYS A 91 -20.79 4.15 18.57
CA LYS A 91 -21.18 5.55 18.73
C LYS A 91 -20.42 6.50 17.81
N THR A 92 -19.35 6.02 17.19
CA THR A 92 -18.54 6.74 16.21
C THR A 92 -19.18 6.61 14.83
N LYS A 93 -19.42 7.74 14.16
CA LYS A 93 -19.85 7.75 12.76
C LYS A 93 -18.65 7.58 11.85
N ARG A 94 -18.79 6.75 10.82
CA ARG A 94 -17.73 6.48 9.85
C ARG A 94 -18.21 6.83 8.45
N TYR A 95 -17.35 7.53 7.72
CA TYR A 95 -17.58 7.96 6.36
C TYR A 95 -16.46 7.48 5.45
N GLN A 96 -16.79 7.10 4.23
CA GLN A 96 -15.84 6.80 3.17
C GLN A 96 -15.85 7.91 2.12
N CYS A 97 -14.66 8.33 1.67
CA CYS A 97 -14.55 9.33 0.62
C CYS A 97 -14.95 8.74 -0.74
N LYS A 98 -15.83 9.42 -1.47
CA LYS A 98 -16.28 9.05 -2.82
C LYS A 98 -15.20 9.23 -3.87
N ARG A 99 -14.27 10.19 -3.66
CA ARG A 99 -13.17 10.47 -4.59
C ARG A 99 -11.99 9.52 -4.43
N MET A 100 -11.84 8.92 -3.25
CA MET A 100 -10.77 7.98 -2.94
C MET A 100 -11.24 6.99 -1.89
N SER A 101 -11.51 5.76 -2.32
CA SER A 101 -12.09 4.71 -1.48
C SER A 101 -11.21 4.30 -0.29
N SER A 102 -9.89 4.57 -0.34
CA SER A 102 -9.00 4.29 0.78
C SER A 102 -9.05 5.33 1.89
N LEU A 103 -9.63 6.52 1.66
CA LEU A 103 -9.77 7.58 2.67
C LEU A 103 -11.07 7.44 3.46
N PHE A 104 -10.91 7.37 4.77
CA PHE A 104 -11.98 7.29 5.74
C PHE A 104 -11.95 8.50 6.67
N LYS A 105 -13.14 8.95 7.07
CA LYS A 105 -13.35 9.95 8.11
C LYS A 105 -14.13 9.29 9.24
N GLU A 106 -13.65 9.43 10.47
CA GLU A 106 -14.36 9.03 11.67
C GLU A 106 -14.70 10.27 12.50
N VAL A 107 -15.93 10.30 13.01
CA VAL A 107 -16.43 11.37 13.87
C VAL A 107 -16.88 10.75 15.18
N ALA A 108 -16.15 11.06 16.25
CA ALA A 108 -16.46 10.60 17.61
C ALA A 108 -17.66 11.34 18.20
N GLU A 109 -18.20 10.86 19.33
CA GLU A 109 -19.35 11.49 20.01
C GLU A 109 -19.09 12.93 20.46
N ASP A 110 -17.83 13.24 20.80
CA ASP A 110 -17.39 14.57 21.22
C ASP A 110 -17.16 15.53 20.03
N GLY A 111 -17.40 15.06 18.81
CA GLY A 111 -17.17 15.81 17.57
C GLY A 111 -15.74 15.76 17.05
N THR A 112 -14.83 15.02 17.70
CA THR A 112 -13.46 14.84 17.22
C THR A 112 -13.47 14.13 15.86
N VAL A 113 -12.82 14.73 14.88
CA VAL A 113 -12.69 14.19 13.52
C VAL A 113 -11.30 13.62 13.33
N THR A 114 -11.22 12.38 12.85
CA THR A 114 -9.97 11.74 12.44
C THR A 114 -10.07 11.24 11.01
N LEU A 115 -8.95 11.26 10.31
CA LEU A 115 -8.83 10.86 8.91
C LEU A 115 -7.77 9.77 8.80
N SER A 116 -8.07 8.74 8.01
CA SER A 116 -7.15 7.63 7.75
C SER A 116 -7.21 7.21 6.29
N ASP A 117 -6.06 7.10 5.64
CA ASP A 117 -5.93 6.54 4.28
C ASP A 117 -5.26 5.17 4.38
N THR A 118 -6.04 4.10 4.16
CA THR A 118 -5.55 2.72 4.29
C THR A 118 -4.52 2.34 3.24
N ASN A 119 -4.35 3.14 2.19
CA ASN A 119 -3.37 2.91 1.13
C ASN A 119 -2.08 3.75 1.32
N ARG A 120 -2.00 4.62 2.33
CA ARG A 120 -0.84 5.52 2.51
C ARG A 120 0.38 4.85 3.14
N VAL A 121 0.23 3.65 3.74
CA VAL A 121 1.28 2.92 4.45
C VAL A 121 1.47 1.53 3.86
N CYS A 122 2.72 1.07 3.77
CA CYS A 122 3.06 -0.33 3.58
C CYS A 122 4.13 -0.77 4.58
N GLY A 123 4.13 -2.05 4.90
CA GLY A 123 5.17 -2.71 5.68
C GLY A 123 6.11 -3.49 4.77
N VAL A 124 7.36 -3.63 5.21
CA VAL A 124 8.31 -4.62 4.69
C VAL A 124 9.00 -5.32 5.85
N ASN A 125 9.26 -6.61 5.68
CA ASN A 125 10.09 -7.34 6.62
C ASN A 125 11.57 -7.09 6.30
N ALA A 126 12.40 -6.82 7.31
CA ALA A 126 13.83 -6.59 7.14
C ALA A 126 14.56 -7.79 6.51
N ASN A 127 14.05 -9.01 6.75
CA ASN A 127 14.56 -10.26 6.19
C ASN A 127 13.96 -10.57 4.80
N SER A 128 12.97 -9.80 4.34
CA SER A 128 12.33 -9.95 3.02
C SER A 128 11.92 -8.58 2.47
N PRO A 129 12.89 -7.72 2.12
CA PRO A 129 12.66 -6.29 1.86
C PRO A 129 11.87 -6.02 0.57
N ASP A 130 11.79 -7.02 -0.31
CA ASP A 130 11.13 -6.96 -1.62
C ASP A 130 9.63 -7.29 -1.55
N VAL A 131 9.18 -7.88 -0.43
CA VAL A 131 7.77 -8.22 -0.21
C VAL A 131 7.13 -7.16 0.67
N THR A 132 6.13 -6.46 0.12
CA THR A 132 5.36 -5.46 0.87
C THR A 132 4.03 -6.02 1.34
N PHE A 133 3.59 -5.62 2.53
CA PHE A 133 2.29 -5.99 3.08
C PHE A 133 1.55 -4.77 3.65
N THR A 134 0.27 -4.94 3.99
CA THR A 134 -0.55 -3.90 4.62
C THR A 134 -1.02 -4.35 6.00
N ASN A 135 -1.07 -3.41 6.95
CA ASN A 135 -1.55 -3.68 8.31
C ASN A 135 -2.21 -2.40 8.86
N GLY A 136 -3.44 -2.53 9.39
CA GLY A 136 -4.17 -1.42 9.99
C GLY A 136 -3.46 -0.83 11.22
N PHE A 137 -2.69 -1.62 11.97
CA PHE A 137 -1.90 -1.14 13.10
C PHE A 137 -0.82 -0.13 12.66
N MET A 138 -0.08 -0.45 11.59
CA MET A 138 0.93 0.46 11.04
C MET A 138 0.29 1.76 10.54
N THR A 139 -0.87 1.66 9.90
CA THR A 139 -1.61 2.84 9.43
C THR A 139 -1.99 3.75 10.60
N ARG A 140 -2.58 3.19 11.67
CA ARG A 140 -2.92 3.94 12.89
C ARG A 140 -1.68 4.54 13.58
N LEU A 141 -0.56 3.82 13.59
CA LEU A 141 0.70 4.34 14.12
C LEU A 141 1.16 5.58 13.35
N ILE A 142 1.19 5.49 12.02
CA ILE A 142 1.58 6.62 11.17
C ILE A 142 0.57 7.76 11.28
N ASP A 143 -0.74 7.50 11.36
CA ASP A 143 -1.75 8.55 11.52
C ASP A 143 -1.60 9.33 12.83
N LYS A 144 -1.07 8.71 13.90
CA LYS A 144 -0.74 9.42 15.15
C LYS A 144 0.47 10.34 15.01
N ILE A 145 1.48 9.95 14.23
CA ILE A 145 2.73 10.71 14.06
C ILE A 145 2.59 11.77 12.96
N PHE A 146 1.88 11.43 11.88
CA PHE A 146 1.65 12.22 10.67
C PHE A 146 0.15 12.25 10.34
N PRO A 147 -0.67 12.92 11.17
CA PRO A 147 -2.11 12.99 10.96
C PRO A 147 -2.44 13.59 9.59
N ILE A 148 -3.49 13.06 8.95
CA ILE A 148 -4.01 13.62 7.71
C ILE A 148 -4.75 14.91 8.03
N THR A 149 -4.47 15.96 7.26
CA THR A 149 -5.20 17.23 7.29
C THR A 149 -5.83 17.48 5.92
N LEU A 150 -6.95 18.19 5.90
CA LEU A 150 -7.60 18.65 4.68
C LEU A 150 -7.14 20.09 4.39
N PRO A 151 -6.94 20.48 3.11
CA PRO A 151 -7.10 19.65 1.92
C PRO A 151 -6.04 18.54 1.79
N TYR A 152 -6.49 17.35 1.41
CA TYR A 152 -5.61 16.17 1.34
C TYR A 152 -5.32 15.75 -0.09
N LEU A 153 -4.05 15.77 -0.47
CA LEU A 153 -3.57 15.20 -1.72
C LEU A 153 -2.65 14.00 -1.42
N PRO A 154 -3.07 12.76 -1.71
CA PRO A 154 -2.25 11.59 -1.41
C PRO A 154 -0.96 11.60 -2.23
N SER A 155 0.15 11.33 -1.55
CA SER A 155 1.46 11.14 -2.16
C SER A 155 1.47 9.91 -3.07
N SER A 156 2.27 9.95 -4.14
CA SER A 156 2.51 8.78 -4.99
C SER A 156 3.36 7.71 -4.28
N LYS A 157 4.16 8.11 -3.29
CA LYS A 157 4.96 7.23 -2.43
C LYS A 157 4.26 7.01 -1.09
N LYS A 158 4.30 5.78 -0.60
CA LYS A 158 3.75 5.39 0.71
C LYS A 158 4.79 5.63 1.82
N PHE A 159 4.31 5.72 3.05
CA PHE A 159 5.15 5.46 4.21
C PHE A 159 5.55 3.98 4.19
N LYS A 160 6.84 3.69 4.30
CA LYS A 160 7.37 2.33 4.32
C LYS A 160 7.85 2.00 5.72
N VAL A 161 7.10 1.19 6.45
CA VAL A 161 7.46 0.73 7.80
C VAL A 161 8.29 -0.54 7.68
N VAL A 162 9.46 -0.55 8.30
CA VAL A 162 10.34 -1.71 8.34
C VAL A 162 10.14 -2.45 9.64
N VAL A 163 9.75 -3.71 9.52
CA VAL A 163 9.51 -4.61 10.64
C VAL A 163 10.53 -5.75 10.66
N ASP A 164 10.74 -6.35 11.81
CA ASP A 164 11.47 -7.59 11.97
C ASP A 164 10.61 -8.52 12.82
N ASP A 165 10.02 -9.52 12.18
CA ASP A 165 9.21 -10.55 12.82
C ASP A 165 9.93 -11.90 12.82
N PHE A 166 9.69 -12.68 13.85
CA PHE A 166 10.17 -14.04 13.97
C PHE A 166 9.31 -14.84 14.96
N LEU A 167 9.50 -16.16 14.93
CA LEU A 167 8.78 -17.11 15.76
C LEU A 167 9.71 -17.69 16.83
N VAL A 168 9.27 -17.69 18.10
CA VAL A 168 9.99 -18.34 19.21
C VAL A 168 9.28 -19.61 19.65
N ASP A 169 7.97 -19.57 19.87
CA ASP A 169 7.17 -20.77 20.17
C ASP A 169 6.52 -21.30 18.88
N PRO A 170 6.88 -22.51 18.39
CA PRO A 170 6.27 -23.12 17.20
C PRO A 170 4.74 -23.26 17.26
N LYS A 171 4.13 -23.17 18.45
CA LYS A 171 2.67 -23.21 18.60
C LYS A 171 1.98 -21.94 18.10
N ASN A 172 2.71 -20.83 17.99
CA ASN A 172 2.17 -19.51 17.69
C ASN A 172 2.32 -19.15 16.20
N GLY A 173 1.53 -19.79 15.33
CA GLY A 173 1.36 -19.38 13.92
C GLY A 173 2.66 -19.02 13.17
N ASP A 174 2.64 -17.89 12.45
CA ASP A 174 3.73 -17.46 11.55
C ASP A 174 4.83 -16.65 12.26
N TYR A 175 4.47 -15.95 13.33
CA TYR A 175 5.35 -15.16 14.19
C TYR A 175 4.66 -14.90 15.53
N ASP A 176 5.44 -14.78 16.59
CA ASP A 176 4.96 -14.43 17.94
C ASP A 176 5.69 -13.21 18.51
N THR A 177 6.61 -12.65 17.74
CA THR A 177 7.45 -11.53 18.14
C THR A 177 7.65 -10.61 16.93
N VAL A 178 7.43 -9.30 17.12
CA VAL A 178 7.58 -8.31 16.05
C VAL A 178 8.21 -7.02 16.58
N GLY A 179 9.21 -6.54 15.86
CA GLY A 179 9.85 -5.26 16.08
C GLY A 179 9.51 -4.28 14.97
N TYR A 180 8.88 -3.17 15.29
CA TYR A 180 8.74 -2.02 14.40
C TYR A 180 9.98 -1.16 14.54
N LEU A 181 10.90 -1.29 13.59
CA LEU A 181 12.25 -0.72 13.69
C LEU A 181 12.23 0.77 13.38
N TYR A 182 11.81 1.11 12.15
CA TYR A 182 11.75 2.48 11.65
C TYR A 182 10.73 2.56 10.51
N PHE A 183 10.42 3.76 10.05
CA PHE A 183 9.74 3.96 8.77
C PHE A 183 10.43 5.04 7.94
N THR A 184 10.23 4.94 6.64
CA THR A 184 10.61 5.97 5.68
C THR A 184 9.38 6.72 5.24
N THR A 185 9.42 8.05 5.35
CA THR A 185 8.37 8.95 4.86
C THR A 185 8.33 8.98 3.33
N PRO A 186 7.24 9.47 2.71
CA PRO A 186 7.16 9.60 1.26
C PRO A 186 8.27 10.48 0.63
N ASP A 187 8.80 11.45 1.37
CA ASP A 187 9.94 12.29 0.94
C ASP A 187 11.31 11.63 1.20
N GLY A 188 11.34 10.40 1.72
CA GLY A 188 12.56 9.61 1.87
C GLY A 188 13.28 9.77 3.21
N LYS A 189 12.69 10.46 4.19
CA LYS A 189 13.29 10.61 5.52
C LYS A 189 13.04 9.36 6.36
N LYS A 190 14.08 8.91 7.06
CA LYS A 190 14.00 7.79 8.00
C LYS A 190 13.64 8.31 9.40
N VAL A 191 12.68 7.67 10.06
CA VAL A 191 12.27 7.96 11.43
C VAL A 191 12.27 6.67 12.24
N GLU A 192 13.03 6.63 13.33
CA GLU A 192 13.13 5.48 14.22
C GLU A 192 11.85 5.29 15.04
N LEU A 193 11.39 4.04 15.16
CA LEU A 193 10.24 3.66 15.99
C LEU A 193 10.71 2.95 17.26
N ASN A 194 11.58 1.94 17.11
CA ASN A 194 12.09 1.09 18.19
C ASN A 194 10.98 0.66 19.16
N ARG A 195 9.96 -0.01 18.62
CA ARG A 195 8.85 -0.60 19.40
C ARG A 195 8.80 -2.10 19.14
N TYR A 196 8.75 -2.87 20.21
CA TYR A 196 8.86 -4.33 20.15
C TYR A 196 7.66 -4.95 20.86
N PHE A 197 7.17 -6.05 20.33
CA PHE A 197 5.98 -6.73 20.84
C PHE A 197 6.19 -8.24 20.84
N LYS A 198 5.56 -8.92 21.78
CA LYS A 198 5.39 -10.38 21.79
C LYS A 198 3.92 -10.74 21.94
N GLU A 199 3.56 -11.91 21.47
CA GLU A 199 2.25 -12.49 21.68
C GLU A 199 2.11 -13.08 23.08
N VAL A 200 1.03 -12.72 23.77
CA VAL A 200 0.59 -13.28 25.04
C VAL A 200 -0.91 -13.51 24.92
N ASP A 201 -1.36 -14.76 25.01
CA ASP A 201 -2.77 -15.15 24.93
C ASP A 201 -3.51 -14.60 23.69
N GLY A 202 -2.82 -14.54 22.55
CA GLY A 202 -3.37 -14.02 21.27
C GLY A 202 -3.29 -12.51 21.11
N GLU A 203 -2.75 -11.77 22.10
CA GLU A 203 -2.58 -10.32 22.03
C GLU A 203 -1.11 -9.91 21.97
N MET A 204 -0.82 -8.86 21.19
CA MET A 204 0.52 -8.29 21.07
C MET A 204 0.80 -7.32 22.22
N VAL A 205 1.65 -7.74 23.16
CA VAL A 205 2.08 -6.96 24.34
C VAL A 205 3.44 -6.34 24.07
N GLN A 206 3.58 -5.05 24.40
CA GLN A 206 4.84 -4.33 24.22
C GLN A 206 5.93 -4.87 25.16
N ILE A 207 7.13 -5.04 24.63
CA ILE A 207 8.34 -5.45 25.37
C ILE A 207 9.48 -4.47 25.13
N GLU A 208 10.49 -4.54 26.00
CA GLU A 208 11.72 -3.78 25.84
C GLU A 208 12.63 -4.41 24.79
N LYS A 209 13.54 -3.59 24.24
CA LYS A 209 14.51 -4.04 23.22
C LYS A 209 15.36 -5.23 23.71
N ALA A 210 15.75 -5.22 24.98
CA ALA A 210 16.56 -6.30 25.56
C ALA A 210 15.85 -7.66 25.46
N GLU A 211 14.56 -7.72 25.83
CA GLU A 211 13.77 -8.95 25.71
C GLU A 211 13.58 -9.35 24.24
N PHE A 212 13.36 -8.39 23.34
CA PHE A 212 13.28 -8.67 21.90
C PHE A 212 14.57 -9.32 21.37
N ASP A 213 15.73 -8.78 21.74
CA ASP A 213 17.03 -9.30 21.34
C ASP A 213 17.27 -10.71 21.93
N GLU A 214 16.90 -10.96 23.19
CA GLU A 214 16.94 -12.29 23.83
C GLU A 214 16.05 -13.31 23.13
N ARG A 215 14.83 -12.90 22.76
CA ARG A 215 13.87 -13.73 22.01
C ARG A 215 14.40 -14.04 20.62
N LYS A 216 15.02 -13.06 19.95
CA LYS A 216 15.60 -13.23 18.61
C LYS A 216 16.71 -14.29 18.58
N ALA A 217 17.47 -14.42 19.66
CA ALA A 217 18.49 -15.47 19.80
C ALA A 217 17.90 -16.88 19.94
N LYS A 218 16.62 -16.99 20.33
CA LYS A 218 15.88 -18.26 20.51
C LYS A 218 14.92 -18.54 19.35
N LYS A 219 14.98 -17.77 18.27
CA LYS A 219 14.07 -17.93 17.13
C LYS A 219 14.18 -19.32 16.50
N VAL A 220 13.06 -19.84 16.04
CA VAL A 220 12.99 -21.09 15.29
C VAL A 220 13.26 -20.78 13.81
N GLU A 221 13.96 -21.68 13.12
CA GLU A 221 14.11 -21.57 11.67
C GLU A 221 12.76 -21.86 11.00
N LYS A 222 12.30 -20.92 10.15
CA LYS A 222 11.14 -21.16 9.29
C LYS A 222 11.53 -22.26 8.30
N LYS A 223 10.83 -23.40 8.36
CA LYS A 223 10.99 -24.52 7.40
C LYS A 223 10.53 -24.13 6.01
#